data_AF-A0A7W0YVE7-F1
#
_entry.id   AF-A0A7W0YVE7-F1
#
_cell.length_a   1.000
_cell.length_b   1.000
_cell.length_c   1.000
_cell.angle_alpha   90.00
_cell.angle_beta   90.00
_cell.angle_gamma   90.00
#
_symmetry.space_group_name_H-M   'P 1'
#
loop_
_entity.id
_entity.type
_entity.pdbx_description
1 polymer ?
#
loop_
_entity_poly.entity_id
_entity_poly.type
_entity_poly.pdbx_seq_one_letter_code
_entity_poly.pdbx_strand_id
1 'polypeptide(L)'
;MPTLSLRRTAAVPAGPQLAKALLRRSMGEHETQRHRCVHCRRTPLTGEVVHVYAGTSGERLVCELCRPLRREEPARSELMHAPEHERSVRIAHRAA
;
A
#
# COMPACT_ATOMS: atom_id res chain seq x y z
N MET A 1 13.01 -52.69 4.05
CA MET A 1 13.18 -51.69 2.97
C MET A 1 12.17 -50.57 3.16
N PRO A 2 12.56 -49.30 3.22
CA PRO A 2 13.39 -48.62 4.22
C PRO A 2 12.55 -47.79 5.22
N THR A 3 13.07 -47.58 6.42
CA THR A 3 12.52 -46.69 7.44
C THR A 3 12.82 -45.23 7.08
N LEU A 4 11.78 -44.42 6.90
CA LEU A 4 11.89 -42.98 6.65
C LEU A 4 12.38 -42.29 7.94
N SER A 5 13.69 -42.12 8.05
CA SER A 5 14.31 -41.33 9.11
C SER A 5 14.20 -39.85 8.75
N LEU A 6 13.21 -39.17 9.32
CA LEU A 6 13.09 -37.71 9.27
C LEU A 6 14.25 -37.09 10.05
N ARG A 7 15.35 -36.79 9.34
CA ARG A 7 16.41 -35.94 9.86
C ARG A 7 15.81 -34.55 10.12
N ARG A 8 15.61 -34.21 11.39
CA ARG A 8 15.43 -32.81 11.81
C ARG A 8 16.69 -32.04 11.40
N THR A 9 16.60 -31.30 10.29
CA THR A 9 17.57 -30.26 9.99
C THR A 9 17.48 -29.23 11.10
N ALA A 10 18.55 -29.11 11.89
CA ALA A 10 18.72 -28.04 12.85
C ALA A 10 18.55 -26.71 12.10
N ALA A 11 17.56 -25.93 12.51
CA ALA A 11 17.34 -24.60 11.97
C ALA A 11 18.57 -23.74 12.31
N VAL A 12 19.37 -23.41 11.29
CA VAL A 12 20.40 -22.38 11.38
C VAL A 12 19.68 -21.09 11.84
N PRO A 13 20.18 -20.37 12.87
CA PRO A 13 19.53 -19.15 13.30
C PRO A 13 19.66 -18.13 12.17
N ALA A 14 18.56 -17.94 11.44
CA ALA A 14 18.47 -17.04 10.30
C ALA A 14 18.50 -15.55 10.73
N GLY A 15 19.03 -15.22 11.92
CA GLY A 15 18.84 -13.95 12.60
C GLY A 15 19.06 -12.72 11.71
N PRO A 16 20.21 -12.56 11.03
CA PRO A 16 20.48 -11.36 10.25
C PRO A 16 19.81 -11.36 8.87
N GLN A 17 19.84 -12.49 8.16
CA GLN A 17 19.36 -12.58 6.78
C GLN A 17 17.82 -12.59 6.71
N LEU A 18 17.17 -13.31 7.64
CA LEU A 18 15.73 -13.28 7.79
C LEU A 18 15.24 -11.90 8.23
N ALA A 19 15.89 -11.28 9.23
CA ALA A 19 15.53 -9.92 9.65
C ALA A 19 15.63 -8.92 8.47
N LYS A 20 16.69 -9.02 7.66
CA LYS A 20 16.87 -8.18 6.47
C LYS A 20 15.79 -8.44 5.40
N ALA A 21 15.41 -9.70 5.19
CA ALA A 21 14.36 -10.07 4.24
C ALA A 21 12.99 -9.54 4.70
N LEU A 22 12.65 -9.71 5.99
CA LEU A 22 11.43 -9.19 6.58
C LEU A 22 11.36 -7.66 6.51
N LEU A 23 12.46 -6.96 6.82
CA LEU A 23 12.54 -5.49 6.72
C LEU A 23 12.30 -5.01 5.29
N ARG A 24 12.95 -5.62 4.29
CA ARG A 24 12.74 -5.27 2.88
C ARG A 24 11.30 -5.49 2.45
N ARG A 25 10.69 -6.60 2.88
CA ARG A 25 9.29 -6.89 2.62
C ARG A 25 8.37 -5.82 3.21
N SER A 26 8.56 -5.48 4.48
CA SER A 26 7.77 -4.44 5.16
C SER A 26 7.94 -3.05 4.53
N MET A 27 9.16 -2.69 4.12
CA MET A 27 9.42 -1.42 3.43
C MET A 27 8.86 -1.39 2.02
N GLY A 28 8.96 -2.50 1.28
CA GLY A 28 8.36 -2.63 -0.05
C GLY A 28 6.83 -2.50 0.01
N GLU A 29 6.17 -3.22 0.93
CA GLU A 29 4.72 -3.09 1.16
C GLU A 29 4.34 -1.64 1.53
N HIS A 30 5.16 -0.96 2.33
CA HIS A 30 4.94 0.44 2.70
C HIS A 30 5.16 1.41 1.53
N GLU A 31 6.08 1.11 0.62
CA GLU A 31 6.30 1.90 -0.59
C GLU A 31 5.16 1.74 -1.60
N THR A 32 4.62 0.53 -1.75
CA THR A 32 3.44 0.27 -2.60
C THR A 32 2.19 0.98 -2.09
N GLN A 33 2.09 1.22 -0.78
CA GLN A 33 1.02 1.99 -0.14
C GLN A 33 1.22 3.52 -0.21
N ARG A 34 2.32 4.03 -0.78
CA ARG A 34 2.50 5.47 -0.91
C ARG A 34 1.61 6.03 -2.01
N HIS A 35 0.46 6.53 -1.61
CA HIS A 35 -0.36 7.41 -2.43
C HIS A 35 0.46 8.65 -2.81
N ARG A 36 0.98 8.69 -4.05
CA ARG A 36 1.70 9.84 -4.59
C ARG A 36 0.93 10.42 -5.76
N CYS A 37 0.87 11.74 -5.82
CA CYS A 37 0.29 12.40 -6.98
C CYS A 37 1.13 12.11 -8.23
N VAL A 38 0.50 11.66 -9.31
CA VAL A 38 1.21 11.36 -10.57
C VAL A 38 1.83 12.60 -11.24
N HIS A 39 1.34 13.80 -10.91
CA HIS A 39 1.82 15.06 -11.48
C HIS A 39 2.97 15.66 -10.68
N CYS A 40 2.72 16.08 -9.43
CA CYS A 40 3.73 16.74 -8.60
C CYS A 40 4.56 15.78 -7.73
N ARG A 41 4.25 14.48 -7.73
CA ARG A 41 4.91 13.42 -6.94
C ARG A 41 4.87 13.60 -5.42
N ARG A 42 4.19 14.63 -4.91
CA ARG A 42 3.95 14.80 -3.48
C ARG A 42 3.11 13.64 -2.93
N THR A 43 3.37 13.27 -1.69
CA THR A 43 2.46 12.42 -0.91
C THR A 43 1.35 13.32 -0.36
N PRO A 44 0.08 13.14 -0.74
CA PRO A 44 -1.03 13.88 -0.16
C PRO A 44 -1.08 13.67 1.35
N LEU A 45 -1.40 14.72 2.10
CA LEU A 45 -1.49 14.65 3.56
C LEU A 45 -2.85 14.09 3.97
N THR A 46 -2.91 13.52 5.17
CA THR A 46 -4.19 13.09 5.77
C THR A 46 -5.17 14.25 5.81
N GLY A 47 -6.40 14.00 5.35
CA GLY A 47 -7.46 15.00 5.22
C GLY A 47 -7.49 15.75 3.89
N GLU A 48 -6.46 15.64 3.04
CA GLU A 48 -6.52 16.19 1.68
C GLU A 48 -7.42 15.34 0.78
N VAL A 49 -8.08 15.97 -0.20
CA VAL A 49 -8.81 15.24 -1.25
C VAL A 49 -7.83 14.77 -2.33
N VAL A 50 -7.94 13.49 -2.68
CA VAL A 50 -7.28 12.88 -3.82
C VAL A 50 -8.30 12.42 -4.84
N HIS A 51 -7.95 12.58 -6.11
CA HIS A 51 -8.79 12.23 -7.24
C HIS A 51 -8.19 11.01 -7.95
N VAL A 52 -8.99 9.96 -8.09
CA VAL A 52 -8.58 8.71 -8.72
C VAL A 52 -9.01 8.72 -10.18
N TYR A 53 -8.05 8.45 -11.07
CA TYR A 53 -8.26 8.31 -12.51
C TYR A 53 -7.92 6.88 -12.94
N ALA A 54 -8.70 6.34 -13.86
CA ALA A 54 -8.34 5.09 -14.52
C ALA A 54 -7.09 5.30 -15.40
N GLY A 55 -6.10 4.42 -15.28
CA GLY A 55 -4.89 4.42 -16.09
C GLY A 55 -4.65 3.06 -16.74
N THR A 56 -3.79 3.03 -17.75
CA THR A 56 -3.40 1.81 -18.48
C THR A 56 -2.73 0.74 -17.61
N SER A 57 -2.19 1.13 -16.46
CA SER A 57 -1.41 0.27 -15.55
C SER A 57 -2.07 0.15 -14.18
N GLY A 58 -3.35 0.52 -14.07
CA GLY A 58 -4.07 0.67 -12.81
C GLY A 58 -4.46 2.11 -12.50
N GLU A 59 -4.90 2.32 -11.27
CA GLU A 59 -5.41 3.61 -10.79
C GLU A 59 -4.30 4.64 -10.61
N ARG A 60 -4.62 5.90 -10.94
CA ARG A 60 -3.70 7.04 -10.85
C ARG A 60 -4.28 8.08 -9.90
N LEU A 61 -3.49 8.47 -8.91
CA LEU A 61 -3.87 9.47 -7.92
C LEU A 61 -3.40 10.87 -8.33
N VAL A 62 -4.30 11.84 -8.26
CA VAL A 62 -4.02 13.25 -8.49
C VAL A 62 -4.49 14.04 -7.27
N CYS A 63 -3.61 14.86 -6.68
CA CYS A 63 -4.02 15.70 -5.56
C CYS A 63 -4.94 16.83 -6.03
N GLU A 64 -5.73 17.38 -5.11
CA GLU A 64 -6.60 18.54 -5.35
C GLU A 64 -5.90 19.69 -6.07
N LEU A 65 -4.65 20.01 -5.69
CA LEU A 65 -3.86 21.08 -6.34
C LEU A 65 -3.56 20.81 -7.82
N CYS A 66 -3.44 19.55 -8.22
CA CYS A 66 -3.15 19.16 -9.59
C CYS A 66 -4.39 18.77 -10.38
N ARG A 67 -5.58 18.71 -9.75
CA ARG A 67 -6.85 18.44 -10.44
C ARG A 67 -7.14 19.46 -11.54
N PRO A 68 -6.94 20.78 -11.38
CA PRO A 68 -7.23 21.76 -12.43
C PRO A 68 -6.42 21.56 -13.72
N LEU A 69 -5.28 20.85 -13.65
CA LEU A 69 -4.47 20.51 -14.82
C LEU A 69 -5.08 19.38 -15.67
N ARG A 70 -6.11 18.71 -15.15
CA ARG A 70 -6.88 17.68 -15.86
C ARG A 70 -8.25 18.22 -16.23
N ARG A 71 -8.62 18.01 -17.48
CA ARG A 71 -9.96 18.34 -17.98
C ARG A 71 -10.93 17.19 -17.78
N GLU A 72 -10.41 15.96 -17.74
CA GLU A 72 -11.21 14.77 -17.50
C GLU A 72 -11.80 14.77 -16.09
N GLU A 73 -13.03 14.29 -15.94
CA GLU A 73 -13.63 14.09 -14.63
C GLU A 73 -12.99 12.86 -13.96
N PRO A 74 -12.66 12.94 -12.65
CA PRO A 74 -12.12 11.80 -11.94
C PRO A 74 -13.15 10.68 -11.82
N ALA A 75 -12.69 9.43 -11.82
CA ALA A 75 -13.56 8.27 -11.63
C ALA A 75 -14.19 8.28 -10.22
N ARG A 76 -13.43 8.74 -9.23
CA ARG A 76 -13.90 9.02 -7.88
C ARG A 76 -12.94 9.97 -7.17
N SER A 77 -13.44 10.61 -6.11
CA SER A 77 -12.63 11.44 -5.21
C SER A 77 -12.71 10.86 -3.81
N GLU A 78 -11.57 10.78 -3.14
CA GLU A 78 -11.43 10.17 -1.81
C GLU A 78 -10.71 11.13 -0.88
N LEU A 79 -11.01 11.04 0.41
CA LEU A 79 -10.23 11.72 1.44
C LEU A 79 -9.01 10.88 1.77
N MET A 80 -7.85 11.53 1.84
CA MET A 80 -6.64 10.81 2.18
C MET A 80 -6.67 10.47 3.68
N HIS A 81 -6.68 9.18 3.99
CA HIS A 81 -6.62 8.69 5.36
C HIS A 81 -5.18 8.59 5.87
N ALA A 82 -5.01 8.56 7.20
CA ALA A 82 -3.72 8.22 7.79
C ALA A 82 -3.34 6.78 7.42
N PRO A 83 -2.05 6.45 7.26
CA PRO A 83 -1.63 5.08 6.93
C PRO A 83 -2.05 4.06 8.00
N GLU A 84 -2.24 4.49 9.25
CA GLU A 84 -2.81 3.69 10.34
C GLU A 84 -4.35 3.56 10.29
N HIS A 85 -5.06 4.36 9.51
CA HIS A 85 -6.52 4.44 9.54
C HIS A 85 -7.19 3.09 9.28
N GLU A 86 -6.73 2.33 8.28
CA GLU A 86 -7.27 1.00 7.96
C GLU A 86 -6.95 -0.06 9.03
N ARG A 87 -5.88 0.15 9.81
CA ARG A 87 -5.46 -0.77 10.88
C ARG A 87 -6.17 -0.47 12.20
N SER A 88 -6.47 0.80 12.44
CA SER A 88 -7.05 1.29 13.69
C SER A 88 -8.58 1.41 13.64
N VAL A 89 -9.16 1.55 12.44
CA VAL A 89 -10.61 1.72 12.25
C VAL A 89 -11.13 0.65 11.30
N ARG A 90 -11.86 -0.33 11.83
CA ARG A 90 -12.67 -1.23 10.99
C ARG A 90 -13.93 -0.48 10.56
N ILE A 91 -14.01 -0.10 9.30
CA ILE A 91 -15.25 0.44 8.72
C ILE A 91 -16.25 -0.71 8.68
N ALA A 92 -17.18 -0.74 9.63
CA ALA A 92 -18.34 -1.62 9.55
C ALA A 92 -19.30 -1.02 8.51
N HIS A 93 -19.35 -1.60 7.31
CA HIS A 93 -20.42 -1.31 6.38
C HIS A 93 -21.75 -1.69 7.04
N ARG A 94 -22.60 -0.69 7.30
CA ARG A 94 -23.95 -0.92 7.79
C ARG A 94 -24.77 -1.44 6.61
N ALA A 95 -25.22 -2.70 6.68
CA ALA A 95 -26.18 -3.23 5.72
C ALA A 95 -27.47 -2.39 5.83
N ALA A 96 -27.91 -1.84 4.69
CA ALA A 96 -29.16 -1.10 4.56
C ALA A 96 -30.32 -2.07 4.30
#